data_AF-A0A1I4NGV1-F1
#
_entry.id   AF-A0A1I4NGV1-F1
#
_cell.length_a   1.000
_cell.length_b   1.000
_cell.length_c   1.000
_cell.angle_alpha   90.00
_cell.angle_beta   90.00
_cell.angle_gamma   90.00
#
_symmetry.space_group_name_H-M   'P 1'
#
loop_
_entity.id
_entity.type
_entity.pdbx_description
1 polymer ?
#
loop_
_entity_poly.entity_id
_entity_poly.type
_entity_poly.pdbx_seq_one_letter_code
_entity_poly.pdbx_strand_id
1 'polypeptide(L)'
;MNPITEDDIANYLANTPDFFERHAQLLAQVQLTSPHGNRAVSLQERQAEMLREKIKALEHRIMDMVRHGTENVLTADRLQRWTTGLLTTREPRGLPWQIAADLQTLFLVPQAAIKVWSVSPDYEHEGYAQGVADDVKALATSLTTPYCGLNAGFDAVNWLGDARAAVSVAMIPLRNEPSEPAFGLLILASPDAQRFHSDMGTDFLERIASLSSAALSRLRP
;
A
#
# COMPACT_ATOMS: atom_id res chain seq x y z
N MET A 1 -70.81 6.24 -29.84
CA MET A 1 -69.34 6.02 -29.87
C MET A 1 -68.88 5.96 -28.44
N ASN A 2 -68.26 4.85 -28.00
CA ASN A 2 -67.67 4.81 -26.66
C ASN A 2 -66.50 5.81 -26.62
N PRO A 3 -66.39 6.65 -25.58
CA PRO A 3 -65.25 7.54 -25.42
C PRO A 3 -64.00 6.69 -25.18
N ILE A 4 -62.89 7.07 -25.83
CA ILE A 4 -61.58 6.47 -25.58
C ILE A 4 -61.19 6.79 -24.14
N THR A 5 -60.94 5.77 -23.34
CA THR A 5 -60.51 5.93 -21.95
C THR A 5 -58.98 5.96 -21.84
N GLU A 6 -58.46 6.46 -20.71
CA GLU A 6 -57.02 6.47 -20.44
C GLU A 6 -56.43 5.05 -20.43
N ASP A 7 -57.19 4.08 -19.92
CA ASP A 7 -56.80 2.67 -19.91
C ASP A 7 -56.69 2.09 -21.33
N ASP A 8 -57.55 2.53 -22.25
CA ASP A 8 -57.47 2.11 -23.66
C ASP A 8 -56.20 2.65 -24.33
N ILE A 9 -55.79 3.88 -24.00
CA ILE A 9 -54.56 4.51 -24.51
C ILE A 9 -53.33 3.81 -23.93
N ALA A 10 -53.33 3.52 -22.62
CA ALA A 10 -52.24 2.81 -21.96
C ALA A 10 -52.06 1.40 -22.52
N ASN A 11 -53.15 0.65 -22.70
CA ASN A 11 -53.12 -0.68 -23.31
C ASN A 11 -52.66 -0.64 -24.77
N TYR A 12 -53.05 0.39 -25.53
CA TYR A 12 -52.61 0.55 -26.92
C TYR A 12 -51.10 0.81 -27.03
N LEU A 13 -50.57 1.72 -26.21
CA LEU A 13 -49.14 2.05 -26.20
C LEU A 13 -48.27 0.89 -25.70
N ALA A 14 -48.73 0.14 -24.69
CA ALA A 14 -48.02 -1.04 -24.18
C ALA A 14 -47.89 -2.16 -25.23
N ASN A 15 -48.92 -2.32 -26.07
CA ASN A 15 -48.95 -3.36 -27.11
C ASN A 15 -48.41 -2.89 -28.47
N THR A 16 -48.03 -1.62 -28.62
CA THR A 16 -47.55 -1.04 -29.89
C THR A 16 -46.27 -0.20 -29.68
N PRO A 17 -45.12 -0.82 -29.35
CA PRO A 17 -43.89 -0.11 -29.03
C PRO A 17 -43.35 0.76 -30.18
N ASP A 18 -43.53 0.34 -31.43
CA ASP A 18 -43.09 1.05 -32.65
C ASP A 18 -43.88 2.37 -32.88
N PHE A 19 -44.94 2.61 -32.11
CA PHE A 19 -45.70 3.85 -32.16
C PHE A 19 -44.81 5.07 -31.91
N PHE A 20 -43.88 4.98 -30.97
CA PHE A 20 -42.98 6.09 -30.64
C PHE A 20 -41.87 6.31 -31.68
N GLU A 21 -41.49 5.28 -32.43
CA GLU A 21 -40.58 5.43 -33.56
C GLU A 21 -41.25 6.18 -34.73
N ARG A 22 -42.50 5.81 -35.04
CA ARG A 22 -43.29 6.46 -36.10
C ARG A 22 -43.75 7.87 -35.73
N HIS A 23 -43.90 8.14 -34.45
CA HIS A 23 -44.34 9.42 -33.91
C HIS A 23 -43.29 10.05 -32.98
N ALA A 24 -42.01 10.02 -33.38
CA ALA A 24 -40.89 10.55 -32.58
C ALA A 24 -41.05 12.04 -32.21
N GLN A 25 -41.73 12.83 -33.05
CA GLN A 25 -42.04 14.23 -32.77
C GLN A 25 -43.03 14.41 -31.62
N LEU A 26 -43.95 13.46 -31.39
CA LEU A 26 -44.84 13.44 -30.23
C LEU A 26 -44.05 13.15 -28.95
N LEU A 27 -43.10 12.21 -28.99
CA LEU A 27 -42.24 11.91 -27.85
C LEU A 27 -41.43 13.14 -27.40
N ALA A 28 -40.94 13.95 -28.34
CA ALA A 28 -40.24 15.19 -28.06
C ALA A 28 -41.12 16.28 -27.40
N GLN A 29 -42.44 16.15 -27.49
CA GLN A 29 -43.42 17.08 -26.92
C GLN A 29 -44.04 16.59 -25.61
N VAL A 30 -43.88 15.30 -25.26
CA VAL A 30 -44.40 14.73 -24.02
C VAL A 30 -43.55 15.20 -22.84
N GLN A 31 -44.13 16.09 -22.02
CA GLN A 31 -43.54 16.54 -20.76
C GLN A 31 -44.24 15.83 -19.59
N LEU A 32 -43.55 14.89 -18.95
CA LEU A 32 -44.04 14.23 -17.73
C LEU A 32 -43.73 15.13 -16.52
N THR A 33 -44.72 15.90 -16.08
CA THR A 33 -44.55 16.72 -14.87
C THR A 33 -44.63 15.84 -13.62
N SER A 34 -43.53 15.80 -12.86
CA SER A 34 -43.49 15.19 -11.54
C SER A 34 -44.37 16.00 -10.57
N PRO A 35 -45.02 15.38 -9.56
CA PRO A 35 -45.79 16.11 -8.55
C PRO A 35 -44.93 17.03 -7.66
N HIS A 36 -43.60 17.00 -7.77
CA HIS A 36 -42.66 17.82 -7.00
C HIS A 36 -41.73 18.61 -7.94
N GLY A 37 -42.20 19.78 -8.38
CA GLY A 37 -41.38 20.82 -9.01
C GLY A 37 -41.24 20.72 -10.54
N ASN A 38 -41.40 21.87 -11.21
CA ASN A 38 -41.39 22.07 -12.67
C ASN A 38 -40.07 21.70 -13.38
N ARG A 39 -39.68 20.42 -13.42
CA ARG A 39 -38.67 19.93 -14.35
C ARG A 39 -38.82 18.42 -14.58
N ALA A 40 -39.43 18.05 -15.70
CA ALA A 40 -39.40 16.68 -16.20
C ALA A 40 -37.97 16.39 -16.68
N VAL A 41 -37.17 15.66 -15.89
CA VAL A 41 -35.84 15.24 -16.33
C VAL A 41 -35.99 13.93 -17.10
N SER A 42 -35.58 13.91 -18.35
CA SER A 42 -35.68 12.72 -19.21
C SER A 42 -34.86 11.57 -18.63
N LEU A 43 -35.32 10.32 -18.79
CA LEU A 43 -34.54 9.13 -18.43
C LEU A 43 -33.14 9.18 -19.05
N GLN A 44 -33.02 9.74 -20.25
CA GLN A 44 -31.75 9.94 -20.95
C GLN A 44 -30.86 10.99 -20.25
N GLU A 45 -31.43 12.05 -19.69
CA GLU A 45 -30.69 13.04 -18.91
C GLU A 45 -30.17 12.43 -17.61
N ARG A 46 -31.00 11.63 -16.92
CA ARG A 46 -30.57 10.91 -15.71
C ARG A 46 -29.48 9.87 -16.02
N GLN A 47 -29.60 9.14 -17.13
CA GLN A 47 -28.56 8.21 -17.58
C GLN A 47 -27.26 8.94 -17.95
N ALA A 48 -27.34 10.09 -18.62
CA ALA A 48 -26.18 10.92 -18.95
C ALA A 48 -25.50 11.48 -17.70
N GLU A 49 -26.28 11.89 -16.69
CA GLU A 49 -25.76 12.35 -15.40
C GLU A 49 -25.04 11.22 -14.64
N MET A 50 -25.63 10.02 -14.58
CA MET A 50 -24.99 8.85 -13.99
C MET A 50 -23.68 8.46 -14.71
N LEU A 51 -23.66 8.56 -16.04
CA LEU A 51 -22.45 8.31 -16.82
C LEU A 51 -21.37 9.35 -16.54
N ARG A 52 -21.72 10.63 -16.39
CA ARG A 52 -20.78 11.70 -16.03
C ARG A 52 -20.21 11.53 -14.62
N GLU A 53 -21.01 11.07 -13.66
CA GLU A 53 -20.50 10.74 -12.32
C GLU A 53 -19.57 9.52 -12.35
N LYS A 54 -19.90 8.49 -13.16
CA LYS A 54 -19.05 7.30 -13.31
C LYS A 54 -17.72 7.62 -14.00
N ILE A 55 -17.78 8.24 -15.18
CA ILE A 55 -16.99 9.43 -15.54
C ILE A 55 -15.86 9.85 -14.58
N LYS A 56 -16.22 10.86 -13.81
CA LYS A 56 -15.44 11.53 -12.80
C LYS A 56 -14.85 10.58 -11.75
N ALA A 57 -15.60 9.57 -11.31
CA ALA A 57 -15.11 8.59 -10.35
C ALA A 57 -13.98 7.72 -10.94
N LEU A 58 -14.07 7.33 -12.21
CA LEU A 58 -13.02 6.61 -12.91
C LEU A 58 -11.80 7.50 -13.15
N GLU A 59 -11.99 8.76 -13.57
CA GLU A 59 -10.90 9.72 -13.71
C GLU A 59 -10.13 9.91 -12.40
N HIS A 60 -10.84 10.01 -11.27
CA HIS A 60 -10.23 10.10 -9.94
C HIS A 60 -9.37 8.86 -9.61
N ARG A 61 -9.92 7.66 -9.83
CA ARG A 61 -9.18 6.40 -9.62
C ARG A 61 -7.95 6.28 -10.53
N ILE A 62 -8.03 6.76 -11.78
CA ILE A 62 -6.90 6.79 -12.70
C ILE A 62 -5.81 7.74 -12.16
N MET A 63 -6.19 8.93 -11.68
CA MET A 63 -5.22 9.86 -11.08
C MET A 63 -4.53 9.25 -9.86
N ASP A 64 -5.27 8.58 -8.97
CA ASP A 64 -4.68 7.88 -7.82
C ASP A 64 -3.70 6.78 -8.26
N MET A 65 -4.09 6.00 -9.27
CA MET A 65 -3.23 4.95 -9.83
C MET A 65 -1.95 5.52 -10.45
N VAL A 66 -2.03 6.64 -11.18
CA VAL A 66 -0.87 7.32 -11.76
C VAL A 66 0.05 7.86 -10.67
N ARG A 67 -0.52 8.42 -9.60
CA ARG A 67 0.26 8.90 -8.45
C ARG A 67 1.00 7.74 -7.77
N HIS A 68 0.30 6.66 -7.43
CA HIS A 68 0.91 5.47 -6.84
C HIS A 68 1.94 4.82 -7.78
N GLY A 69 1.67 4.77 -9.08
CA GLY A 69 2.62 4.31 -10.08
C GLY A 69 3.91 5.12 -10.07
N THR A 70 3.80 6.44 -10.00
CA THR A 70 4.96 7.35 -9.91
C THR A 70 5.76 7.11 -8.61
N GLU A 71 5.09 6.99 -7.47
CA GLU A 71 5.72 6.67 -6.17
C GLU A 71 6.44 5.31 -6.18
N ASN A 72 5.84 4.30 -6.83
CA ASN A 72 6.43 2.98 -6.97
C ASN A 72 7.69 2.98 -7.85
N VAL A 73 7.66 3.71 -8.97
CA VAL A 73 8.86 3.88 -9.84
C VAL A 73 9.99 4.54 -9.06
N LEU A 74 9.71 5.61 -8.31
CA LEU A 74 10.72 6.26 -7.46
C LEU A 74 11.29 5.31 -6.40
N THR A 75 10.44 4.46 -5.80
CA THR A 75 10.87 3.46 -4.82
C THR A 75 11.71 2.36 -5.46
N ALA A 76 11.35 1.91 -6.66
CA ALA A 76 12.13 0.96 -7.43
C ALA A 76 13.51 1.52 -7.82
N ASP A 77 13.59 2.77 -8.25
CA ASP A 77 14.86 3.44 -8.55
C ASP A 77 15.76 3.54 -7.31
N ARG A 78 15.17 3.87 -6.14
CA ARG A 78 15.88 3.87 -4.87
C ARG A 78 16.40 2.49 -4.51
N LEU A 79 15.58 1.45 -4.65
CA LEU A 79 16.00 0.05 -4.45
C LEU A 79 17.14 -0.34 -5.37
N GLN A 80 17.10 0.04 -6.65
CA GLN A 80 18.18 -0.27 -7.59
C GLN A 80 19.48 0.40 -7.16
N ARG A 81 19.45 1.71 -6.87
CA ARG A 81 20.64 2.45 -6.40
C ARG A 81 21.20 1.86 -5.12
N TRP A 82 20.32 1.54 -4.16
CA TRP A 82 20.70 0.92 -2.90
C TRP A 82 21.33 -0.46 -3.12
N THR A 83 20.75 -1.29 -4.00
CA THR A 83 21.31 -2.58 -4.40
C THR A 83 22.72 -2.44 -4.94
N THR A 84 22.95 -1.47 -5.84
CA THR A 84 24.30 -1.18 -6.35
C THR A 84 25.25 -0.75 -5.23
N GLY A 85 24.78 0.06 -4.28
CA GLY A 85 25.55 0.44 -3.09
C GLY A 85 25.98 -0.78 -2.27
N LEU A 86 25.03 -1.68 -1.94
CA LEU A 86 25.32 -2.90 -1.17
C LEU A 86 26.31 -3.84 -1.87
N LEU A 87 26.20 -3.97 -3.20
CA LEU A 87 27.08 -4.83 -4.01
C LEU A 87 28.48 -4.25 -4.18
N THR A 88 28.63 -2.93 -4.12
CA THR A 88 29.93 -2.25 -4.28
C THR A 88 30.68 -2.06 -2.96
N THR A 89 30.01 -2.22 -1.82
CA THR A 89 30.65 -2.22 -0.51
C THR A 89 31.63 -3.38 -0.38
N ARG A 90 32.92 -3.06 -0.21
CA ARG A 90 34.01 -4.05 -0.10
C ARG A 90 34.18 -4.59 1.32
N GLU A 91 34.11 -3.71 2.31
CA GLU A 91 34.31 -4.06 3.72
C GLU A 91 32.96 -4.37 4.38
N PRO A 92 32.67 -5.64 4.71
CA PRO A 92 31.35 -6.01 5.23
C PRO A 92 31.11 -5.53 6.65
N ARG A 93 32.16 -5.26 7.46
CA ARG A 93 32.03 -4.84 8.87
C ARG A 93 31.09 -3.65 9.07
N GLY A 94 31.05 -2.70 8.13
CA GLY A 94 30.19 -1.51 8.19
C GLY A 94 28.78 -1.67 7.61
N LEU A 95 28.47 -2.82 6.99
CA LEU A 95 27.22 -3.00 6.25
C LEU A 95 25.94 -2.81 7.08
N PRO A 96 25.81 -3.32 8.32
CA PRO A 96 24.60 -3.11 9.10
C PRO A 96 24.30 -1.61 9.31
N TRP A 97 25.32 -0.84 9.68
CA TRP A 97 25.17 0.62 9.86
C TRP A 97 24.85 1.33 8.56
N GLN A 98 25.48 0.94 7.46
CA GLN A 98 25.18 1.46 6.14
C GLN A 98 23.72 1.18 5.75
N ILE A 99 23.23 -0.06 5.94
CA ILE A 99 21.83 -0.43 5.67
C ILE A 99 20.86 0.47 6.44
N ALA A 100 21.07 0.64 7.75
CA ALA A 100 20.20 1.48 8.57
C ALA A 100 20.23 2.96 8.12
N ALA A 101 21.42 3.49 7.79
CA ALA A 101 21.58 4.87 7.32
C ALA A 101 20.96 5.09 5.93
N ASP A 102 21.14 4.14 5.01
CA ASP A 102 20.58 4.20 3.66
C ASP A 102 19.04 4.15 3.69
N LEU A 103 18.45 3.37 4.60
CA LEU A 103 17.00 3.36 4.80
C LEU A 103 16.48 4.73 5.28
N GLN A 104 17.22 5.40 6.15
CA GLN A 104 16.85 6.75 6.60
C GLN A 104 16.98 7.79 5.50
N THR A 105 18.06 7.72 4.70
CA THR A 105 18.39 8.75 3.71
C THR A 105 17.74 8.53 2.35
N LEU A 106 17.82 7.32 1.79
CA LEU A 106 17.29 6.99 0.45
C LEU A 106 15.77 6.77 0.48
N PHE A 107 15.26 6.13 1.54
CA PHE A 107 13.84 5.80 1.67
C PHE A 107 13.09 6.75 2.62
N LEU A 108 13.78 7.79 3.12
CA LEU A 108 13.24 8.84 3.98
C LEU A 108 12.57 8.30 5.25
N VAL A 109 13.03 7.15 5.75
CA VAL A 109 12.52 6.54 6.99
C VAL A 109 12.99 7.37 8.19
N PRO A 110 12.12 7.77 9.13
CA PRO A 110 12.50 8.66 10.23
C PRO A 110 13.54 8.03 11.15
N GLN A 111 13.37 6.76 11.49
CA GLN A 111 14.32 6.02 12.31
C GLN A 111 14.44 4.58 11.79
N ALA A 112 15.66 4.08 11.75
CA ALA A 112 15.96 2.70 11.42
C ALA A 112 17.08 2.18 12.32
N ALA A 113 16.97 0.95 12.78
CA ALA A 113 18.03 0.25 13.48
C ALA A 113 18.08 -1.21 13.04
N ILE A 114 19.25 -1.82 13.17
CA ILE A 114 19.48 -3.21 12.79
C ILE A 114 20.28 -3.92 13.86
N LYS A 115 19.90 -5.16 14.13
CA LYS A 115 20.69 -6.11 14.89
C LYS A 115 20.81 -7.40 14.12
N VAL A 116 21.96 -8.05 14.24
CA VAL A 116 22.23 -9.37 13.69
C VAL A 116 22.80 -10.26 14.78
N TRP A 117 22.70 -11.56 14.62
CA TRP A 117 23.24 -12.56 15.53
C TRP A 117 23.73 -13.77 14.73
N SER A 118 24.45 -14.67 15.39
CA SER A 118 25.11 -15.81 14.72
C SER A 118 26.05 -15.38 13.59
N VAL A 119 26.77 -14.29 13.82
CA VAL A 119 27.82 -13.76 12.94
C VAL A 119 29.15 -14.49 13.18
N SER A 120 30.09 -14.39 12.25
CA SER A 120 31.46 -14.91 12.40
C SER A 120 32.17 -14.27 13.59
N PRO A 121 33.15 -14.95 14.22
CA PRO A 121 33.87 -14.45 15.40
C PRO A 121 34.45 -13.04 15.24
N ASP A 122 34.90 -12.67 14.04
CA ASP A 122 35.47 -11.36 13.73
C ASP A 122 34.50 -10.17 13.91
N TYR A 123 33.19 -10.46 14.01
CA TYR A 123 32.12 -9.47 14.14
C TYR A 123 31.34 -9.59 15.45
N GLU A 124 31.62 -10.59 16.30
CA GLU A 124 30.82 -10.81 17.51
C GLU A 124 30.85 -9.60 18.45
N HIS A 125 31.97 -8.88 18.55
CA HIS A 125 32.10 -7.71 19.42
C HIS A 125 31.50 -6.42 18.86
N GLU A 126 30.93 -6.45 17.66
CA GLU A 126 30.34 -5.28 17.02
C GLU A 126 29.02 -4.88 17.68
N GLY A 127 28.75 -3.57 17.73
CA GLY A 127 27.56 -3.04 18.39
C GLY A 127 26.24 -3.57 17.81
N TYR A 128 26.20 -3.95 16.53
CA TYR A 128 25.03 -4.56 15.88
C TYR A 128 24.84 -6.05 16.23
N ALA A 129 25.87 -6.72 16.75
CA ALA A 129 25.85 -8.14 17.12
C ALA A 129 25.50 -8.37 18.60
N GLN A 130 25.43 -7.29 19.38
CA GLN A 130 25.30 -7.32 20.84
C GLN A 130 23.93 -6.81 21.33
N GLY A 131 23.54 -7.22 22.54
CA GLY A 131 22.36 -6.68 23.22
C GLY A 131 21.01 -7.08 22.60
N VAL A 132 20.93 -8.27 22.01
CA VAL A 132 19.68 -8.84 21.48
C VAL A 132 19.17 -9.89 22.45
N ALA A 133 18.04 -9.62 23.10
CA ALA A 133 17.35 -10.59 23.96
C ALA A 133 16.84 -11.78 23.16
N ASP A 134 16.79 -12.97 23.78
CA ASP A 134 16.38 -14.20 23.09
C ASP A 134 14.90 -14.14 22.66
N ASP A 135 14.05 -13.45 23.42
CA ASP A 135 12.64 -13.22 23.05
C ASP A 135 12.53 -12.42 21.74
N VAL A 136 13.43 -11.47 21.48
CA VAL A 136 13.45 -10.71 20.23
C VAL A 136 13.90 -11.59 19.06
N LYS A 137 14.86 -12.49 19.28
CA LYS A 137 15.28 -13.48 18.25
C LYS A 137 14.15 -14.45 17.92
N ALA A 138 13.42 -14.90 18.94
CA ALA A 138 12.27 -15.79 18.79
C ALA A 138 11.13 -15.09 18.03
N LEU A 139 10.81 -13.84 18.40
CA LEU A 139 9.86 -12.99 17.69
C LEU A 139 10.26 -12.86 16.20
N ALA A 140 11.48 -12.41 15.92
CA ALA A 140 11.98 -12.28 14.55
C ALA A 140 11.89 -13.58 13.76
N THR A 141 12.16 -14.72 14.40
CA THR A 141 12.06 -16.04 13.75
C THR A 141 10.62 -16.45 13.45
N SER A 142 9.67 -16.04 14.30
CA SER A 142 8.24 -16.33 14.14
C SER A 142 7.55 -15.51 13.04
N LEU A 143 8.12 -14.36 12.67
CA LEU A 143 7.60 -13.50 11.61
C LEU A 143 7.89 -14.14 10.24
N THR A 144 6.84 -14.61 9.57
CA THR A 144 6.93 -15.16 8.20
C THR A 144 6.94 -14.06 7.14
N THR A 145 6.33 -12.92 7.45
CA THR A 145 6.34 -11.69 6.65
C THR A 145 6.72 -10.51 7.54
N PRO A 146 7.16 -9.38 6.96
CA PRO A 146 7.36 -8.15 7.71
C PRO A 146 6.10 -7.78 8.50
N TYR A 147 6.27 -7.41 9.76
CA TYR A 147 5.20 -6.87 10.58
C TYR A 147 5.13 -5.36 10.41
N CYS A 148 3.92 -4.81 10.24
CA CYS A 148 3.63 -3.38 10.29
C CYS A 148 2.51 -3.12 11.30
N GLY A 149 2.67 -2.11 12.14
CA GLY A 149 1.59 -1.69 13.03
C GLY A 149 2.00 -0.60 14.02
N LEU A 150 1.10 -0.34 14.97
CA LEU A 150 1.41 0.52 16.11
C LEU A 150 2.50 -0.13 16.98
N ASN A 151 3.32 0.70 17.62
CA ASN A 151 4.26 0.21 18.61
C ASN A 151 3.52 -0.33 19.83
N ALA A 152 3.51 -1.65 19.99
CA ALA A 152 2.87 -2.36 21.09
C ALA A 152 3.81 -2.63 22.28
N GLY A 153 4.91 -1.88 22.40
CA GLY A 153 5.91 -2.06 23.45
C GLY A 153 6.97 -3.11 23.11
N PHE A 154 7.37 -3.21 21.84
CA PHE A 154 8.41 -4.13 21.41
C PHE A 154 9.80 -3.71 21.91
N ASP A 155 10.56 -4.63 22.49
CA ASP A 155 11.91 -4.35 23.00
C ASP A 155 12.88 -3.85 21.91
N ALA A 156 12.68 -4.29 20.66
CA ALA A 156 13.50 -3.88 19.51
C ALA A 156 13.46 -2.36 19.25
N VAL A 157 12.43 -1.65 19.74
CA VAL A 157 12.31 -0.20 19.64
C VAL A 157 13.42 0.51 20.41
N ASN A 158 13.97 -0.11 21.45
CA ASN A 158 15.06 0.47 22.24
C ASN A 158 16.39 0.54 21.48
N TRP A 159 16.49 -0.05 20.29
CA TRP A 159 17.66 0.09 19.42
C TRP A 159 17.67 1.40 18.63
N LEU A 160 16.52 2.08 18.56
CA LEU A 160 16.36 3.34 17.85
C LEU A 160 16.98 4.50 18.64
N GLY A 161 17.32 5.58 17.94
CA GLY A 161 17.86 6.79 18.58
C GLY A 161 16.87 7.49 19.51
N ASP A 162 15.58 7.48 19.15
CA ASP A 162 14.47 7.98 19.97
C ASP A 162 13.31 6.98 19.99
N ALA A 163 13.35 6.07 20.96
CA ALA A 163 12.29 5.08 21.18
C ALA A 163 10.91 5.70 21.44
N ARG A 164 10.83 6.92 21.96
CA ARG A 164 9.55 7.58 22.29
C ARG A 164 8.85 8.10 21.03
N ALA A 165 9.61 8.45 20.01
CA ALA A 165 9.08 8.88 18.71
C ALA A 165 8.66 7.70 17.81
N ALA A 166 8.79 6.46 18.25
CA ALA A 166 8.36 5.28 17.50
C ALA A 166 6.87 4.97 17.76
N VAL A 167 5.97 5.66 17.04
CA VAL A 167 4.51 5.49 17.16
C VAL A 167 4.01 4.34 16.30
N SER A 168 4.45 4.26 15.04
CA SER A 168 4.27 3.06 14.19
C SER A 168 5.61 2.44 13.87
N VAL A 169 5.65 1.11 13.74
CA VAL A 169 6.86 0.34 13.48
C VAL A 169 6.66 -0.66 12.35
N ALA A 170 7.74 -0.93 11.62
CA ALA A 170 7.88 -2.10 10.78
C ALA A 170 9.04 -2.97 11.25
N MET A 171 8.81 -4.27 11.42
CA MET A 171 9.81 -5.26 11.83
C MET A 171 10.05 -6.25 10.71
N ILE A 172 11.30 -6.32 10.25
CA ILE A 172 11.69 -7.01 9.03
C ILE A 172 12.72 -8.09 9.40
N PRO A 173 12.31 -9.37 9.45
CA PRO A 173 13.22 -10.46 9.79
C PRO A 173 14.23 -10.70 8.65
N LEU A 174 15.49 -10.95 9.02
CA LEU A 174 16.58 -11.20 8.09
C LEU A 174 16.97 -12.68 8.14
N ARG A 175 16.90 -13.35 7.00
CA ARG A 175 17.00 -14.82 6.86
C ARG A 175 17.71 -15.14 5.55
N ASN A 176 18.56 -16.16 5.51
CA ASN A 176 19.18 -16.58 4.25
C ASN A 176 18.10 -17.16 3.31
N GLU A 177 17.25 -18.01 3.87
CA GLU A 177 16.15 -18.66 3.18
C GLU A 177 14.82 -18.49 3.94
N PRO A 178 13.66 -18.55 3.26
CA PRO A 178 12.34 -18.37 3.90
C PRO A 178 12.00 -19.42 4.97
N SER A 179 12.68 -20.56 5.03
CA SER A 179 12.48 -21.60 6.05
C SER A 179 13.48 -21.55 7.21
N GLU A 180 14.61 -20.84 7.07
CA GLU A 180 15.68 -20.81 8.08
C GLU A 180 15.48 -19.76 9.17
N PRO A 181 15.74 -20.05 10.46
CA PRO A 181 15.61 -19.07 11.53
C PRO A 181 16.21 -17.70 11.19
N ALA A 182 15.57 -16.64 11.68
CA ALA A 182 16.10 -15.30 11.47
C ALA A 182 17.48 -15.19 12.12
N PHE A 183 18.42 -14.57 11.42
CA PHE A 183 19.75 -14.21 11.93
C PHE A 183 19.86 -12.71 12.19
N GLY A 184 18.82 -11.94 11.90
CA GLY A 184 18.79 -10.51 12.17
C GLY A 184 17.38 -9.96 12.16
N LEU A 185 17.27 -8.74 12.66
CA LEU A 185 16.04 -7.97 12.65
C LEU A 185 16.37 -6.52 12.30
N LEU A 186 15.71 -6.03 11.25
CA LEU A 186 15.69 -4.62 10.90
C LEU A 186 14.39 -4.02 11.42
N ILE A 187 14.48 -2.92 12.16
CA ILE A 187 13.32 -2.16 12.65
C ILE A 187 13.30 -0.77 12.02
N LEU A 188 12.14 -0.41 11.49
CA LEU A 188 11.83 0.93 10.99
C LEU A 188 10.78 1.55 11.91
N ALA A 189 10.88 2.84 12.17
CA ALA A 189 9.90 3.53 13.00
C ALA A 189 9.59 4.95 12.53
N SER A 190 8.40 5.42 12.89
CA SER A 190 7.85 6.72 12.51
C SER A 190 7.04 7.32 13.66
N PRO A 191 7.08 8.66 13.84
CA PRO A 191 6.17 9.36 14.76
C PRO A 191 4.74 9.45 14.21
N ASP A 192 4.55 9.20 12.91
CA ASP A 192 3.24 9.13 12.27
C ASP A 192 2.67 7.70 12.36
N ALA A 193 1.54 7.55 13.07
CA ALA A 193 0.82 6.31 13.27
C ALA A 193 0.33 5.64 11.97
N GLN A 194 0.15 6.41 10.89
CA GLN A 194 -0.33 5.91 9.60
C GLN A 194 0.79 5.44 8.68
N ARG A 195 2.06 5.66 9.03
CA ARG A 195 3.17 5.37 8.10
C ARG A 195 3.43 3.87 7.94
N PHE A 196 3.40 3.11 9.03
CA PHE A 196 3.53 1.64 9.03
C PHE A 196 2.25 1.01 9.55
N HIS A 197 1.11 1.31 8.90
CA HIS A 197 -0.19 0.75 9.26
C HIS A 197 -0.31 -0.73 8.86
N SER A 198 -1.20 -1.48 9.51
CA SER A 198 -1.35 -2.93 9.31
C SER A 198 -1.82 -3.34 7.91
N ASP A 199 -2.55 -2.46 7.24
CA ASP A 199 -3.08 -2.71 5.89
C ASP A 199 -2.07 -2.34 4.77
N MET A 200 -0.86 -1.91 5.15
CA MET A 200 0.19 -1.55 4.21
C MET A 200 0.71 -2.79 3.49
N GLY A 201 0.85 -2.72 2.16
CA GLY A 201 1.52 -3.77 1.39
C GLY A 201 2.99 -3.92 1.77
N THR A 202 3.46 -5.15 1.96
CA THR A 202 4.82 -5.46 2.45
C THR A 202 5.85 -5.72 1.35
N ASP A 203 5.46 -5.70 0.06
CA ASP A 203 6.31 -6.07 -1.07
C ASP A 203 7.69 -5.39 -1.07
N PHE A 204 7.74 -4.09 -0.79
CA PHE A 204 9.01 -3.35 -0.72
C PHE A 204 9.83 -3.74 0.51
N LEU A 205 9.18 -4.01 1.65
CA LEU A 205 9.85 -4.46 2.87
C LEU A 205 10.43 -5.87 2.70
N GLU A 206 9.74 -6.75 1.98
CA GLU A 206 10.24 -8.08 1.63
C GLU A 206 11.46 -8.02 0.70
N ARG A 207 11.44 -7.10 -0.27
CA ARG A 207 12.63 -6.82 -1.10
C ARG A 207 13.78 -6.28 -0.27
N ILE A 208 13.51 -5.38 0.68
CA ILE A 208 14.50 -4.88 1.64
C ILE A 208 15.08 -6.02 2.49
N ALA A 209 14.22 -6.93 2.98
CA ALA A 209 14.63 -8.10 3.76
C ALA A 209 15.58 -8.98 2.95
N SER A 210 15.21 -9.31 1.71
CA SER A 210 15.99 -10.17 0.82
C SER A 210 17.36 -9.56 0.51
N LEU A 211 17.40 -8.28 0.09
CA LEU A 211 18.64 -7.58 -0.24
C LEU A 211 19.55 -7.42 0.98
N SER A 212 18.99 -7.04 2.13
CA SER A 212 19.76 -6.91 3.37
C SER A 212 20.32 -8.25 3.81
N SER A 213 19.51 -9.31 3.76
CA SER A 213 19.94 -10.66 4.15
C SER A 213 21.07 -11.17 3.25
N ALA A 214 20.92 -11.00 1.93
CA ALA A 214 21.95 -11.36 0.97
C ALA A 214 23.25 -10.57 1.20
N ALA A 215 23.17 -9.26 1.43
CA ALA A 215 24.34 -8.43 1.70
C ALA A 215 25.05 -8.83 3.00
N LEU A 216 24.28 -9.17 4.05
CA LEU A 216 24.76 -9.51 5.38
C LEU A 216 25.21 -10.97 5.51
N SER A 217 24.95 -11.82 4.51
CA SER A 217 25.52 -13.17 4.44
C SER A 217 27.05 -13.18 4.58
N ARG A 218 27.72 -12.08 4.18
CA ARG A 218 29.17 -11.85 4.33
C ARG A 218 29.65 -11.72 5.78
N LEU A 219 28.74 -11.53 6.73
CA LEU A 219 29.03 -11.50 8.17
C LEU A 219 28.85 -12.87 8.82
N ARG A 220 28.40 -13.87 8.08
CA ARG A 220 28.08 -15.20 8.61
C ARG A 220 29.26 -16.18 8.41
N PRO A 221 29.34 -17.24 9.23
CA PRO A 221 30.36 -18.29 9.11
C PRO A 221 30.34 -19.02 7.77
#